data_AF-W0EXD2-F1
#
_entry.id   AF-W0EXD2-F1
#
_cell.length_a   1.000
_cell.length_b   1.000
_cell.length_c   1.000
_cell.angle_alpha   90.00
_cell.angle_beta   90.00
_cell.angle_gamma   90.00
#
_symmetry.space_group_name_H-M   'P 1'
#
loop_
_entity.id
_entity.type
_entity.pdbx_description
1 polymer ?
#
loop_
_entity_poly.entity_id
_entity_poly.type
_entity_poly.pdbx_seq_one_letter_code
_entity_poly.pdbx_strand_id
1 'polypeptide(L)'
;MKRSDFIRGVVGFLGISVLPPGVVKQYHRIYLLQTFVRGFRFYKGVELLDQMNEGDLLELVREPDNQHDERAIALHFNKHKIGYVPREDNDILSKLMDAEIIPLQAEVTHLNKEARAWENVYIAVYVLKETEGSLPGSAMYLTQLETPYYRSLKLSADKVANVYFREDEDVMDADAFYDAMVTNSKDDSVYTILHDDFESGQNLQEIISQGRILVNINRLPEDLKRDAVIRALKDGVIALDDVFDDGGYLVANINRVAGLSGRIERVVGAFDKSGRLFYEVLFV
;
A
#
# COMPACT_ATOMS: atom_id res chain seq x y z
N MET A 1 1.09 17.41 24.08
CA MET A 1 0.19 18.53 24.48
C MET A 1 -1.08 18.44 23.66
N LYS A 2 -2.28 18.53 24.27
CA LYS A 2 -3.52 18.60 23.49
C LYS A 2 -3.58 19.94 22.75
N ARG A 3 -3.97 19.94 21.47
CA ARG A 3 -4.07 21.17 20.65
C ARG A 3 -4.99 22.23 21.29
N SER A 4 -5.97 21.80 22.07
CA SER A 4 -6.85 22.66 22.87
C SER A 4 -6.11 23.53 23.90
N ASP A 5 -5.07 22.98 24.51
CA ASP A 5 -4.38 23.62 25.64
C ASP A 5 -3.40 24.68 25.14
N PHE A 6 -2.79 24.44 23.97
CA PHE A 6 -1.95 25.42 23.27
C PHE A 6 -2.77 26.64 22.81
N ILE A 7 -3.93 26.41 22.18
CA ILE A 7 -4.81 27.50 21.73
C ILE A 7 -5.32 28.32 22.92
N ARG A 8 -5.69 27.68 24.05
CA ARG A 8 -6.06 28.39 25.27
C ARG A 8 -4.93 29.26 25.82
N GLY A 9 -3.68 28.80 25.75
CA GLY A 9 -2.51 29.59 26.13
C GLY A 9 -2.33 30.85 25.29
N VAL A 10 -2.46 30.73 23.96
CA VAL A 10 -2.35 31.87 23.02
C VAL A 10 -3.52 32.85 23.17
N VAL A 11 -4.74 32.34 23.33
CA VAL A 11 -5.97 33.15 23.47
C VAL A 11 -5.98 33.89 24.82
N GLY A 12 -5.50 33.28 25.89
CA GLY A 12 -5.32 33.92 27.20
C GLY A 12 -4.30 35.06 27.18
N PHE A 13 -3.26 34.97 26.34
CA PHE A 13 -2.28 36.04 26.15
C PHE A 13 -2.85 37.26 25.40
N LEU A 14 -3.83 37.06 24.52
CA LEU A 14 -4.48 38.12 23.73
C LEU A 14 -5.69 38.76 24.43
N GLY A 15 -6.00 38.39 25.68
CA GLY A 15 -7.12 38.97 26.45
C GLY A 15 -8.51 38.59 25.95
N ILE A 16 -8.63 37.58 25.08
CA ILE A 16 -9.91 37.07 24.58
C ILE A 16 -10.36 35.95 25.52
N SER A 17 -11.04 36.31 26.62
CA SER A 17 -11.36 35.37 27.69
C SER A 17 -12.36 34.28 27.29
N VAL A 18 -13.21 34.54 26.28
CA VAL A 18 -14.26 33.63 25.81
C VAL A 18 -14.50 33.86 24.32
N LEU A 19 -14.21 32.85 23.49
CA LEU A 19 -14.70 32.84 22.11
C LEU A 19 -16.22 32.62 22.15
N PRO A 20 -17.03 33.43 21.45
CA PRO A 20 -18.47 33.21 21.37
C PRO A 20 -18.77 31.78 20.87
N PRO A 21 -19.70 31.05 21.50
CA PRO A 21 -20.14 29.75 21.01
C PRO A 21 -20.71 29.94 19.59
N GLY A 22 -20.01 29.39 18.59
CA GLY A 22 -20.30 29.59 17.15
C GLY A 22 -19.12 30.11 16.33
N VAL A 23 -18.04 30.62 16.96
CA VAL A 23 -16.84 31.08 16.23
C VAL A 23 -15.92 29.92 15.84
N VAL A 24 -15.98 28.80 16.57
CA VAL A 24 -15.21 27.59 16.24
C VAL A 24 -16.06 26.66 15.37
N LYS A 25 -15.96 26.82 14.05
CA LYS A 25 -16.54 25.88 13.10
C LYS A 25 -15.81 24.54 13.19
N GLN A 26 -16.56 23.46 13.39
CA GLN A 26 -16.02 22.10 13.38
C GLN A 26 -16.16 21.51 11.98
N TYR A 27 -15.05 21.03 11.45
CA TYR A 27 -15.00 20.35 10.16
C TYR A 27 -14.74 18.87 10.39
N HIS A 28 -15.56 18.02 9.80
CA HIS A 28 -15.29 16.60 9.69
C HIS A 28 -14.59 16.31 8.37
N ARG A 29 -13.57 15.46 8.45
CA ARG A 29 -12.88 14.88 7.30
C ARG A 29 -13.68 13.65 6.86
N ILE A 30 -14.29 13.74 5.69
CA ILE A 30 -15.04 12.63 5.09
C ILE A 30 -14.15 12.02 4.01
N TYR A 31 -13.72 10.78 4.22
CA TYR A 31 -12.91 10.02 3.28
C TYR A 31 -13.64 9.86 1.94
N LEU A 32 -12.93 10.11 0.85
CA LEU A 32 -13.42 9.87 -0.51
C LEU A 32 -12.69 8.72 -1.18
N LEU A 33 -11.36 8.73 -1.10
CA LEU A 33 -10.50 7.87 -1.90
C LEU A 33 -9.12 7.78 -1.27
N GLN A 34 -8.51 6.60 -1.37
CA GLN A 34 -7.08 6.39 -1.20
C GLN A 34 -6.46 5.95 -2.52
N THR A 35 -5.33 6.55 -2.89
CA THR A 35 -4.62 6.27 -4.13
C THR A 35 -3.13 6.56 -4.00
N PHE A 36 -2.33 6.27 -5.02
CA PHE A 36 -0.90 6.57 -5.03
C PHE A 36 -0.58 7.84 -5.82
N VAL A 37 0.62 8.40 -5.62
CA VAL A 37 1.08 9.56 -6.37
C VAL A 37 1.58 9.14 -7.76
N ARG A 38 0.79 9.39 -8.81
CA ARG A 38 1.18 9.08 -10.19
C ARG A 38 2.25 10.04 -10.69
N GLY A 39 3.26 9.48 -11.36
CA GLY A 39 4.36 10.26 -11.93
C GLY A 39 5.40 10.74 -10.93
N PHE A 40 5.40 10.20 -9.69
CA PHE A 40 6.29 10.61 -8.60
C PHE A 40 7.78 10.76 -8.97
N ARG A 41 8.29 9.86 -9.81
CA ARG A 41 9.68 9.87 -10.32
C ARG A 41 10.01 10.98 -11.31
N PHE A 42 9.01 11.59 -11.94
CA PHE A 42 9.22 12.59 -13.00
C PHE A 42 9.19 14.03 -12.47
N TYR A 43 8.91 14.20 -11.18
CA TYR A 43 8.82 15.48 -10.50
C TYR A 43 9.70 15.49 -9.24
N LYS A 44 9.48 16.43 -8.32
CA LYS A 44 10.26 16.57 -7.08
C LYS A 44 9.99 15.47 -6.05
N GLY A 45 9.17 14.48 -6.37
CA GLY A 45 8.78 13.42 -5.44
C GLY A 45 9.99 12.67 -4.87
N VAL A 46 10.85 12.13 -5.73
CA VAL A 46 12.02 11.34 -5.29
C VAL A 46 13.00 12.18 -4.46
N GLU A 47 13.21 13.45 -4.83
CA GLU A 47 14.10 14.37 -4.10
C GLU A 47 13.57 14.72 -2.70
N LEU A 48 12.24 14.74 -2.52
CA LEU A 48 11.58 15.16 -1.29
C LEU A 48 11.11 13.98 -0.42
N LEU A 49 11.21 12.74 -0.91
CA LEU A 49 10.71 11.54 -0.25
C LEU A 49 11.22 11.40 1.18
N ASP A 50 12.49 11.73 1.44
CA ASP A 50 13.06 11.62 2.78
C ASP A 50 12.56 12.66 3.78
N GLN A 51 11.89 13.70 3.29
CA GLN A 51 11.29 14.76 4.10
C GLN A 51 9.80 14.52 4.39
N MET A 52 9.19 13.53 3.74
CA MET A 52 7.77 13.20 3.90
C MET A 52 7.56 12.29 5.11
N ASN A 53 6.44 12.50 5.79
CA ASN A 53 5.92 11.66 6.87
C ASN A 53 4.43 11.37 6.63
N GLU A 54 3.94 10.27 7.20
CA GLU A 54 2.51 10.00 7.24
C GLU A 54 1.77 11.12 7.99
N GLY A 55 0.60 11.51 7.48
CA GLY A 55 -0.18 12.66 7.93
C GLY A 55 0.26 14.00 7.33
N ASP A 56 1.34 14.05 6.53
CA ASP A 56 1.72 15.28 5.83
C ASP A 56 0.65 15.69 4.83
N LEU A 57 0.26 16.97 4.89
CA LEU A 57 -0.76 17.53 4.00
C LEU A 57 -0.19 17.79 2.61
N LEU A 58 -1.03 17.50 1.61
CA LEU A 58 -0.74 17.77 0.21
C LEU A 58 -1.74 18.78 -0.35
N GLU A 59 -1.24 19.67 -1.20
CA GLU A 59 -2.06 20.60 -1.96
C GLU A 59 -2.50 19.95 -3.28
N LEU A 60 -3.80 20.01 -3.55
CA LEU A 60 -4.44 19.57 -4.79
C LEU A 60 -4.58 20.78 -5.71
N VAL A 61 -3.91 20.77 -6.86
CA VAL A 61 -3.92 21.88 -7.82
C VAL A 61 -4.54 21.41 -9.13
N ARG A 62 -5.63 22.04 -9.58
CA ARG A 62 -6.25 21.73 -10.87
C ARG A 62 -5.39 22.24 -12.03
N GLU A 63 -5.25 21.42 -13.06
CA GLU A 63 -4.61 21.77 -14.34
C GLU A 63 -5.54 21.44 -15.52
N PRO A 64 -6.61 22.24 -15.75
CA PRO A 64 -7.58 21.97 -16.82
C PRO A 64 -6.99 22.05 -18.23
N ASP A 65 -5.94 22.85 -18.42
CA ASP A 65 -5.24 23.01 -19.70
C ASP A 65 -4.10 22.00 -19.90
N ASN A 66 -4.05 20.94 -19.09
CA ASN A 66 -3.02 19.92 -19.23
C ASN A 66 -3.16 19.19 -20.57
N GLN A 67 -2.10 19.25 -21.39
CA GLN A 67 -2.10 18.71 -22.76
C GLN A 67 -2.39 17.21 -22.88
N HIS A 68 -2.20 16.45 -21.79
CA HIS A 68 -2.44 15.02 -21.78
C HIS A 68 -3.80 14.67 -21.20
N ASP A 69 -4.30 15.44 -20.22
CA ASP A 69 -5.48 15.11 -19.44
C ASP A 69 -6.19 16.35 -18.86
N GLU A 70 -7.34 16.73 -19.41
CA GLU A 70 -8.13 17.89 -18.95
C GLU A 70 -8.59 17.80 -17.46
N ARG A 71 -8.59 16.59 -16.90
CA ARG A 71 -8.98 16.29 -15.52
C ARG A 71 -7.79 16.27 -14.56
N ALA A 72 -6.60 16.65 -15.02
CA ALA A 72 -5.39 16.57 -14.23
C ALA A 72 -5.49 17.34 -12.90
N ILE A 73 -5.12 16.67 -11.82
CA ILE A 73 -4.99 17.24 -10.47
C ILE A 73 -3.55 16.98 -10.01
N ALA A 74 -2.75 18.04 -10.00
CA ALA A 74 -1.37 17.99 -9.52
C ALA A 74 -1.35 17.92 -7.98
N LEU A 75 -0.43 17.12 -7.46
CA LEU A 75 -0.17 16.97 -6.04
C LEU A 75 1.10 17.72 -5.68
N HIS A 76 1.02 18.60 -4.70
CA HIS A 76 2.12 19.42 -4.24
C HIS A 76 2.45 19.13 -2.76
N PHE A 77 3.72 18.88 -2.48
CA PHE A 77 4.28 18.79 -1.12
C PHE A 77 5.24 19.95 -0.91
N ASN A 78 5.07 20.71 0.18
CA ASN A 78 5.88 21.90 0.45
C ASN A 78 5.99 22.85 -0.76
N LYS A 79 4.87 23.10 -1.46
CA LYS A 79 4.76 23.90 -2.70
C LYS A 79 5.44 23.32 -3.94
N HIS A 80 6.07 22.17 -3.85
CA HIS A 80 6.72 21.50 -4.97
C HIS A 80 5.80 20.43 -5.53
N LYS A 81 5.59 20.43 -6.85
CA LYS A 81 4.87 19.37 -7.53
C LYS A 81 5.61 18.05 -7.36
N ILE A 82 4.92 17.06 -6.81
CA ILE A 82 5.46 15.71 -6.61
C ILE A 82 4.82 14.69 -7.54
N GLY A 83 3.68 15.00 -8.17
CA GLY A 83 3.01 14.11 -9.11
C GLY A 83 1.57 14.54 -9.37
N TYR A 84 0.72 13.57 -9.67
CA TYR A 84 -0.71 13.75 -9.90
C TYR A 84 -1.53 12.67 -9.21
N VAL A 85 -2.81 12.96 -9.03
CA VAL A 85 -3.84 11.94 -8.86
C VAL A 85 -3.90 11.08 -10.14
N PRO A 86 -3.99 9.74 -10.05
CA PRO A 86 -4.14 8.88 -11.21
C PRO A 86 -5.34 9.26 -12.09
N ARG A 87 -5.24 8.98 -13.40
CA ARG A 87 -6.28 9.36 -14.37
C ARG A 87 -7.59 8.60 -14.12
N GLU A 88 -7.47 7.34 -13.74
CA GLU A 88 -8.57 6.47 -13.37
C GLU A 88 -9.37 6.99 -12.15
N ASP A 89 -8.75 7.81 -11.32
CA ASP A 89 -9.29 8.28 -10.04
C ASP A 89 -9.73 9.77 -10.06
N ASN A 90 -9.30 10.54 -11.06
CA ASN A 90 -9.41 12.00 -11.02
C ASN A 90 -10.76 12.57 -11.52
N ASP A 91 -11.64 11.74 -12.10
CA ASP A 91 -12.87 12.22 -12.74
C ASP A 91 -13.82 12.93 -11.77
N ILE A 92 -14.18 12.28 -10.66
CA ILE A 92 -15.08 12.87 -9.66
C ILE A 92 -14.40 14.04 -8.96
N LEU A 93 -13.13 13.89 -8.60
CA LEU A 93 -12.37 14.92 -7.88
C LEU A 93 -12.24 16.21 -8.70
N SER A 94 -11.92 16.10 -9.99
CA SER A 94 -11.79 17.27 -10.88
C SER A 94 -13.09 18.05 -10.98
N LYS A 95 -14.24 17.37 -11.15
CA LYS A 95 -15.57 18.00 -11.17
C LYS A 95 -15.89 18.73 -9.87
N LEU A 96 -15.57 18.13 -8.72
CA LEU A 96 -15.78 18.76 -7.41
C LEU A 96 -14.92 20.02 -7.23
N MET A 97 -13.66 19.98 -7.68
CA MET A 97 -12.77 21.13 -7.63
C MET A 97 -13.21 22.24 -8.59
N ASP A 98 -13.57 21.89 -9.84
CA ASP A 98 -13.99 22.84 -10.87
C ASP A 98 -15.29 23.56 -10.50
N ALA A 99 -16.17 22.88 -9.76
CA ALA A 99 -17.41 23.47 -9.29
C ALA A 99 -17.23 24.36 -8.04
N GLU A 100 -16.06 24.30 -7.38
CA GLU A 100 -15.73 25.03 -6.14
C GLU A 100 -16.77 24.85 -5.01
N ILE A 101 -17.54 23.76 -5.04
CA ILE A 101 -18.67 23.55 -4.10
C ILE A 101 -18.15 23.07 -2.75
N ILE A 102 -17.10 22.24 -2.74
CA ILE A 102 -16.63 21.55 -1.55
C ILE A 102 -15.10 21.56 -1.49
N PRO A 103 -14.48 21.98 -0.37
CA PRO A 103 -13.04 21.92 -0.20
C PRO A 103 -12.55 20.48 -0.07
N LEU A 104 -11.54 20.14 -0.86
CA LEU A 104 -10.83 18.87 -0.79
C LEU A 104 -9.51 19.04 -0.04
N GLN A 105 -9.13 18.04 0.73
CA GLN A 105 -7.83 17.95 1.39
C GLN A 105 -7.19 16.61 1.06
N ALA A 106 -5.90 16.61 0.75
CA ALA A 106 -5.12 15.39 0.61
C ALA A 106 -4.09 15.26 1.74
N GLU A 107 -3.79 14.04 2.17
CA GLU A 107 -2.67 13.76 3.07
C GLU A 107 -1.94 12.48 2.64
N VAL A 108 -0.66 12.38 2.99
CA VAL A 108 0.10 11.14 2.89
C VAL A 108 -0.42 10.16 3.93
N THR A 109 -0.92 9.01 3.49
CA THR A 109 -1.40 7.97 4.43
C THR A 109 -0.36 6.92 4.69
N HIS A 110 0.42 6.53 3.68
CA HIS A 110 1.44 5.50 3.82
C HIS A 110 2.67 5.85 2.99
N LEU A 111 3.84 5.53 3.55
CA LEU A 111 5.13 5.71 2.91
C LEU A 111 5.89 4.39 2.86
N ASN A 112 6.21 3.94 1.65
CA ASN A 112 7.10 2.82 1.45
C ASN A 112 8.32 3.25 0.64
N LYS A 113 9.36 3.71 1.32
CA LYS A 113 10.62 4.15 0.70
C LYS A 113 11.33 3.02 -0.07
N GLU A 114 10.99 1.78 0.27
CA GLU A 114 11.44 0.57 -0.38
C GLU A 114 10.49 0.06 -1.47
N ALA A 115 9.47 0.82 -1.89
CA ALA A 115 8.67 0.45 -3.07
C ALA A 115 9.23 1.10 -4.34
N ARG A 116 8.65 0.78 -5.51
CA ARG A 116 8.87 1.55 -6.74
C ARG A 116 8.34 2.97 -6.55
N ALA A 117 8.91 3.94 -7.27
CA ALA A 117 8.54 5.36 -7.21
C ALA A 117 7.03 5.63 -7.22
N TRP A 118 6.25 4.86 -7.97
CA TRP A 118 4.79 5.04 -8.06
C TRP A 118 4.00 4.44 -6.89
N GLU A 119 4.64 3.71 -5.97
CA GLU A 119 4.06 3.17 -4.74
C GLU A 119 4.72 3.73 -3.48
N ASN A 120 5.72 4.61 -3.64
CA ASN A 120 6.43 5.22 -2.52
C ASN A 120 5.51 6.00 -1.60
N VAL A 121 4.46 6.60 -2.16
CA VAL A 121 3.57 7.52 -1.45
C VAL A 121 2.14 7.18 -1.81
N TYR A 122 1.40 6.70 -0.81
CA TYR A 122 -0.04 6.63 -0.85
C TYR A 122 -0.63 7.85 -0.15
N ILE A 123 -1.75 8.31 -0.68
CA ILE A 123 -2.46 9.48 -0.23
C ILE A 123 -3.93 9.16 -0.07
N ALA A 124 -4.60 9.87 0.83
CA ALA A 124 -6.05 9.89 0.88
C ALA A 124 -6.57 11.30 0.62
N VAL A 125 -7.68 11.37 -0.09
CA VAL A 125 -8.43 12.60 -0.37
C VAL A 125 -9.71 12.61 0.45
N TYR A 126 -9.97 13.75 1.07
CA TYR A 126 -11.10 13.99 1.96
C TYR A 126 -11.89 15.20 1.52
N VAL A 127 -13.20 15.15 1.77
CA VAL A 127 -14.04 16.35 1.85
C VAL A 127 -13.94 16.93 3.26
N LEU A 128 -13.73 18.24 3.36
CA LEU A 128 -13.92 18.96 4.61
C LEU A 128 -15.36 19.47 4.68
N LYS A 129 -16.18 18.83 5.50
CA LYS A 129 -17.58 19.25 5.71
C LYS A 129 -17.71 19.94 7.05
N GLU A 130 -18.20 21.18 7.05
CA GLU A 130 -18.68 21.83 8.26
C GLU A 130 -19.91 21.08 8.75
N THR A 131 -19.87 20.53 9.97
CA THR A 131 -21.04 19.88 10.57
C THR A 131 -21.25 20.32 12.00
N GLU A 132 -22.52 20.44 12.38
CA GLU A 132 -22.94 20.46 13.78
C GLU A 132 -23.20 19.01 14.22
N GLY A 133 -22.15 18.35 14.74
CA GLY A 133 -22.26 16.99 15.30
C GLY A 133 -21.51 15.92 14.50
N SER A 134 -21.50 14.70 15.07
CA SER A 134 -20.81 13.53 14.52
C SER A 134 -21.55 12.94 13.32
N LEU A 135 -20.81 12.25 12.45
CA LEU A 135 -21.41 11.47 11.36
C LEU A 135 -22.42 10.43 11.91
N PRO A 136 -23.53 10.16 11.20
CA PRO A 136 -24.43 9.09 11.57
C PRO A 136 -23.70 7.73 11.53
N GLY A 137 -24.12 6.79 12.37
CA GLY A 137 -23.47 5.47 12.48
C GLY A 137 -23.33 4.73 11.14
N SER A 138 -24.32 4.87 10.25
CA SER A 138 -24.30 4.31 8.89
C SER A 138 -23.23 4.88 7.96
N ALA A 139 -22.64 6.03 8.30
CA ALA A 139 -21.63 6.72 7.52
C ALA A 139 -20.22 6.67 8.14
N MET A 140 -20.03 5.91 9.23
CA MET A 140 -18.75 5.80 9.93
C MET A 140 -17.64 5.19 9.06
N TYR A 141 -17.97 4.39 8.04
CA TYR A 141 -17.01 3.86 7.08
C TYR A 141 -16.26 4.97 6.32
N LEU A 142 -16.85 6.16 6.19
CA LEU A 142 -16.22 7.35 5.60
C LEU A 142 -15.15 7.99 6.50
N THR A 143 -14.79 7.36 7.62
CA THR A 143 -13.71 7.81 8.51
C THR A 143 -12.56 6.82 8.60
N GLN A 144 -12.73 5.63 8.01
CA GLN A 144 -11.73 4.57 8.05
C GLN A 144 -10.81 4.68 6.84
N LEU A 145 -9.51 4.66 7.09
CA LEU A 145 -8.48 4.50 6.06
C LEU A 145 -8.21 3.00 5.87
N GLU A 146 -8.17 2.57 4.62
CA GLU A 146 -7.72 1.22 4.28
C GLU A 146 -6.19 1.18 4.23
N THR A 147 -5.58 0.02 4.55
CA THR A 147 -4.14 -0.17 4.34
C THR A 147 -3.90 -0.46 2.84
N PRO A 148 -3.02 0.27 2.15
CA PRO A 148 -2.80 0.08 0.73
C PRO A 148 -2.07 -1.22 0.45
N TYR A 149 -2.48 -1.88 -0.62
CA TYR A 149 -1.84 -3.07 -1.15
C TYR A 149 -0.67 -2.67 -2.06
N TYR A 150 0.55 -2.99 -1.64
CA TYR A 150 1.76 -2.75 -2.42
C TYR A 150 1.95 -3.84 -3.47
N ARG A 151 2.04 -3.49 -4.75
CA ARG A 151 2.19 -4.43 -5.87
C ARG A 151 3.64 -4.52 -6.35
N SER A 152 4.58 -3.90 -5.65
CA SER A 152 6.01 -4.02 -5.93
C SER A 152 6.89 -4.06 -4.68
N LEU A 153 7.99 -4.80 -4.81
CA LEU A 153 8.98 -5.00 -3.76
C LEU A 153 10.36 -4.64 -4.32
N LYS A 154 11.00 -3.58 -3.81
CA LYS A 154 12.38 -3.22 -4.21
C LYS A 154 13.31 -4.31 -3.75
N LEU A 155 14.26 -4.70 -4.57
CA LEU A 155 15.20 -5.81 -4.33
C LEU A 155 16.62 -5.27 -4.10
N SER A 156 16.93 -4.13 -4.71
CA SER A 156 18.15 -3.34 -4.52
C SER A 156 17.89 -1.89 -4.97
N ALA A 157 18.91 -1.03 -4.93
CA ALA A 157 18.79 0.35 -5.45
C ALA A 157 18.23 0.42 -6.88
N ASP A 158 18.60 -0.55 -7.73
CA ASP A 158 18.29 -0.56 -9.16
C ASP A 158 17.32 -1.69 -9.60
N LYS A 159 17.06 -2.69 -8.75
CA LYS A 159 16.14 -3.80 -9.05
C LYS A 159 14.90 -3.69 -8.19
N VAL A 160 13.73 -3.86 -8.81
CA VAL A 160 12.44 -3.92 -8.10
C VAL A 160 11.56 -4.97 -8.79
N ALA A 161 10.94 -5.86 -8.02
CA ALA A 161 9.96 -6.83 -8.51
C ALA A 161 8.54 -6.24 -8.46
N ASN A 162 7.76 -6.38 -9.52
CA ASN A 162 6.31 -6.36 -9.46
C ASN A 162 5.81 -7.70 -8.89
N VAL A 163 5.05 -7.64 -7.81
CA VAL A 163 4.21 -8.73 -7.32
C VAL A 163 2.87 -8.56 -8.05
N TYR A 164 2.72 -9.23 -9.18
CA TYR A 164 1.52 -9.09 -10.00
C TYR A 164 0.31 -9.73 -9.30
N PHE A 165 -0.63 -8.89 -8.90
CA PHE A 165 -2.03 -9.24 -8.70
C PHE A 165 -2.82 -8.63 -9.87
N ARG A 166 -3.54 -9.44 -10.65
CA ARG A 166 -4.53 -8.90 -11.59
C ARG A 166 -5.64 -8.28 -10.74
N GLU A 167 -6.16 -7.12 -11.17
CA GLU A 167 -7.24 -6.40 -10.46
C GLU A 167 -8.51 -7.23 -10.26
N ASP A 168 -8.66 -8.34 -10.99
CA ASP A 168 -9.79 -9.27 -10.91
C ASP A 168 -9.49 -10.57 -10.13
N GLU A 169 -8.27 -10.80 -9.64
CA GLU A 169 -7.95 -11.94 -8.76
C GLU A 169 -7.81 -11.42 -7.32
N ASP A 170 -8.82 -11.69 -6.49
CA ASP A 170 -8.79 -11.38 -5.07
C ASP A 170 -7.52 -11.96 -4.43
N VAL A 171 -6.73 -11.12 -3.77
CA VAL A 171 -5.66 -11.58 -2.89
C VAL A 171 -6.34 -12.45 -1.84
N MET A 172 -5.92 -13.71 -1.71
CA MET A 172 -6.46 -14.57 -0.66
C MET A 172 -6.22 -13.87 0.68
N ASP A 173 -7.26 -13.73 1.49
CA ASP A 173 -7.10 -13.28 2.86
C ASP A 173 -6.22 -14.27 3.65
N ALA A 174 -5.67 -13.80 4.77
CA ALA A 174 -4.75 -14.59 5.58
C ALA A 174 -5.32 -15.95 5.99
N ASP A 175 -6.63 -16.03 6.27
CA ASP A 175 -7.29 -17.26 6.70
C ASP A 175 -7.42 -18.25 5.53
N ALA A 176 -7.87 -17.80 4.37
CA ALA A 176 -7.96 -18.60 3.16
C ALA A 176 -6.58 -19.08 2.69
N PHE A 177 -5.56 -18.20 2.78
CA PHE A 177 -4.19 -18.57 2.46
C PHE A 177 -3.66 -19.63 3.43
N TYR A 178 -3.90 -19.45 4.72
CA TYR A 178 -3.53 -20.39 5.77
C TYR A 178 -4.16 -21.77 5.53
N ASP A 179 -5.47 -21.81 5.33
CA ASP A 179 -6.22 -23.04 5.05
C ASP A 179 -5.70 -23.75 3.81
N ALA A 180 -5.41 -22.99 2.74
CA ALA A 180 -4.86 -23.55 1.52
C ALA A 180 -3.47 -24.13 1.73
N MET A 181 -2.56 -23.44 2.43
CA MET A 181 -1.22 -23.94 2.73
C MET A 181 -1.25 -25.19 3.60
N VAL A 182 -2.11 -25.23 4.63
CA VAL A 182 -2.27 -26.39 5.52
C VAL A 182 -2.87 -27.57 4.76
N THR A 183 -3.94 -27.36 3.99
CA THR A 183 -4.59 -28.40 3.18
C THR A 183 -3.63 -29.05 2.18
N ASN A 184 -2.65 -28.28 1.72
CA ASN A 184 -1.76 -28.64 0.62
C ASN A 184 -0.36 -29.05 1.07
N SER A 185 -0.12 -29.04 2.38
CA SER A 185 1.09 -29.51 3.02
C SER A 185 1.12 -31.04 3.13
N LYS A 186 2.34 -31.60 3.14
CA LYS A 186 2.55 -33.03 3.38
C LYS A 186 2.17 -33.44 4.82
N ASP A 187 2.37 -32.54 5.77
CA ASP A 187 2.11 -32.76 7.19
C ASP A 187 1.82 -31.44 7.95
N ASP A 188 1.49 -31.56 9.23
CA ASP A 188 1.13 -30.44 10.10
C ASP A 188 2.33 -29.51 10.44
N SER A 189 3.55 -29.77 9.92
CA SER A 189 4.70 -28.90 10.19
C SER A 189 4.52 -27.48 9.63
N VAL A 190 3.75 -27.33 8.55
CA VAL A 190 3.36 -26.01 8.01
C VAL A 190 2.46 -25.25 8.99
N TYR A 191 1.61 -25.94 9.76
CA TYR A 191 0.81 -25.31 10.82
C TYR A 191 1.71 -24.66 11.86
N THR A 192 2.71 -25.40 12.37
CA THR A 192 3.63 -24.91 13.41
C THR A 192 4.45 -23.73 12.92
N ILE A 193 4.95 -23.76 11.67
CA ILE A 193 5.76 -22.66 11.11
C ILE A 193 4.90 -21.43 10.81
N LEU A 194 3.71 -21.61 10.22
CA LEU A 194 2.79 -20.49 9.99
C LEU A 194 2.30 -19.85 11.30
N HIS A 195 2.34 -20.56 12.42
CA HIS A 195 1.91 -20.06 13.72
C HIS A 195 3.08 -19.49 14.55
N ASP A 196 4.25 -20.13 14.52
CA ASP A 196 5.43 -19.75 15.31
C ASP A 196 6.23 -18.61 14.65
N ASP A 197 6.44 -18.63 13.31
CA ASP A 197 7.22 -17.60 12.62
C ASP A 197 6.41 -16.35 12.26
N PHE A 198 5.07 -16.45 12.28
CA PHE A 198 4.21 -15.33 11.90
C PHE A 198 3.56 -14.65 13.11
N GLU A 199 3.59 -15.21 14.32
CA GLU A 199 3.13 -14.67 15.64
C GLU A 199 1.72 -14.00 15.72
N SER A 200 1.07 -13.64 14.60
CA SER A 200 -0.28 -13.06 14.48
C SER A 200 -0.73 -13.07 13.02
N GLY A 201 -2.04 -13.21 12.77
CA GLY A 201 -2.62 -13.12 11.42
C GLY A 201 -2.36 -11.77 10.71
N GLN A 202 -2.01 -10.72 11.44
CA GLN A 202 -1.63 -9.41 10.88
C GLN A 202 -0.29 -9.46 10.13
N ASN A 203 0.70 -10.19 10.65
CA ASN A 203 1.99 -10.37 9.97
C ASN A 203 1.82 -11.19 8.70
N LEU A 204 0.96 -12.22 8.72
CA LEU A 204 0.68 -13.05 7.56
C LEU A 204 0.01 -12.26 6.44
N GLN A 205 -1.01 -11.44 6.76
CA GLN A 205 -1.65 -10.55 5.77
C GLN A 205 -0.67 -9.55 5.15
N GLU A 206 0.25 -9.00 5.96
CA GLU A 206 1.31 -8.10 5.47
C GLU A 206 2.26 -8.83 4.50
N ILE A 207 2.69 -10.06 4.84
CA ILE A 207 3.57 -10.89 4.00
C ILE A 207 2.89 -11.27 2.67
N ILE A 208 1.60 -11.61 2.73
CA ILE A 208 0.76 -11.91 1.57
C ILE A 208 0.68 -10.67 0.66
N SER A 209 0.31 -9.53 1.23
CA SER A 209 0.13 -8.28 0.47
C SER A 209 1.43 -7.75 -0.13
N GLN A 210 2.58 -7.96 0.53
CA GLN A 210 3.89 -7.51 0.04
C GLN A 210 4.58 -8.52 -0.89
N GLY A 211 3.97 -9.69 -1.12
CA GLY A 211 4.52 -10.72 -2.01
C GLY A 211 5.87 -11.27 -1.57
N ARG A 212 6.07 -11.47 -0.26
CA ARG A 212 7.34 -11.95 0.30
C ARG A 212 7.50 -13.48 0.26
N ILE A 213 6.69 -14.17 -0.54
CA ILE A 213 6.77 -15.62 -0.75
C ILE A 213 7.63 -15.96 -1.96
N LEU A 214 8.57 -16.87 -1.76
CA LEU A 214 9.56 -17.30 -2.75
C LEU A 214 9.39 -18.77 -3.10
N VAL A 215 9.72 -19.10 -4.35
CA VAL A 215 9.91 -20.46 -4.82
C VAL A 215 11.26 -20.56 -5.51
N ASN A 216 12.09 -21.55 -5.17
CA ASN A 216 13.33 -21.81 -5.88
C ASN A 216 13.12 -22.85 -7.00
N ILE A 217 13.22 -22.43 -8.27
CA ILE A 217 12.95 -23.31 -9.41
C ILE A 217 13.98 -24.43 -9.58
N ASN A 218 15.17 -24.29 -9.00
CA ASN A 218 16.21 -25.31 -9.05
C ASN A 218 15.97 -26.42 -8.03
N ARG A 219 15.09 -26.18 -7.04
CA ARG A 219 14.70 -27.14 -6.00
C ARG A 219 13.29 -27.68 -6.23
N LEU A 220 12.73 -27.48 -7.42
CA LEU A 220 11.42 -28.04 -7.76
C LEU A 220 11.55 -29.55 -8.02
N PRO A 221 10.59 -30.36 -7.53
CA PRO A 221 10.56 -31.79 -7.77
C PRO A 221 10.35 -32.08 -9.27
N GLU A 222 10.87 -33.22 -9.75
CA GLU A 222 10.87 -33.53 -11.20
C GLU A 222 9.46 -33.63 -11.82
N ASP A 223 8.46 -33.94 -11.00
CA ASP A 223 7.05 -34.00 -11.39
C ASP A 223 6.36 -32.61 -11.41
N LEU A 224 6.96 -31.58 -10.78
CA LEU A 224 6.79 -30.17 -11.16
C LEU A 224 7.70 -29.91 -12.35
N LYS A 225 7.22 -30.21 -13.56
CA LYS A 225 7.95 -29.80 -14.77
C LYS A 225 8.23 -28.31 -14.68
N ARG A 226 9.50 -27.93 -14.62
CA ARG A 226 10.00 -26.54 -14.57
C ARG A 226 9.23 -25.64 -15.52
N ASP A 227 8.91 -26.12 -16.73
CA ASP A 227 8.14 -25.38 -17.73
C ASP A 227 6.66 -25.16 -17.39
N ALA A 228 6.00 -26.09 -16.68
CA ALA A 228 4.61 -25.95 -16.25
C ALA A 228 4.48 -24.93 -15.12
N VAL A 229 5.43 -24.94 -14.19
CA VAL A 229 5.52 -23.98 -13.10
C VAL A 229 5.90 -22.62 -13.64
N ILE A 230 6.95 -22.54 -14.46
CA ILE A 230 7.32 -21.31 -15.16
C ILE A 230 6.16 -20.80 -16.03
N ARG A 231 5.36 -21.66 -16.67
CA ARG A 231 4.20 -21.22 -17.48
C ARG A 231 3.03 -20.74 -16.62
N ALA A 232 2.76 -21.40 -15.49
CA ALA A 232 1.75 -20.96 -14.52
C ALA A 232 2.16 -19.67 -13.79
N LEU A 233 3.46 -19.49 -13.57
CA LEU A 233 4.06 -18.34 -12.90
C LEU A 233 4.35 -17.17 -13.86
N LYS A 234 4.62 -17.40 -15.15
CA LYS A 234 5.03 -16.37 -16.13
C LYS A 234 4.05 -15.21 -16.31
N ASP A 235 2.77 -15.39 -15.99
CA ASP A 235 1.77 -14.30 -16.03
C ASP A 235 1.81 -13.40 -14.79
N GLY A 236 2.71 -13.66 -13.82
CA GLY A 236 2.83 -12.84 -12.61
C GLY A 236 4.09 -13.04 -11.74
N VAL A 237 5.23 -13.44 -12.31
CA VAL A 237 6.45 -13.77 -11.55
C VAL A 237 7.70 -13.10 -12.11
N ILE A 238 8.61 -12.73 -11.20
CA ILE A 238 9.92 -12.15 -11.51
C ILE A 238 11.03 -13.05 -10.97
N ALA A 239 12.01 -13.31 -11.83
CA ALA A 239 13.26 -13.96 -11.44
C ALA A 239 14.13 -13.00 -10.62
N LEU A 240 14.55 -13.48 -9.44
CA LEU A 240 15.33 -12.76 -8.45
C LEU A 240 16.81 -13.13 -8.54
N ASP A 241 17.28 -13.48 -9.74
CA ASP A 241 18.68 -13.79 -9.95
C ASP A 241 19.53 -12.58 -9.50
N ASP A 242 20.56 -12.87 -8.71
CA ASP A 242 21.48 -11.95 -8.00
C ASP A 242 20.98 -11.29 -6.70
N VAL A 243 19.72 -11.45 -6.29
CA VAL A 243 19.18 -10.83 -5.05
C VAL A 243 19.52 -11.65 -3.80
N PHE A 244 19.54 -12.97 -3.96
CA PHE A 244 19.90 -13.94 -2.92
C PHE A 244 21.28 -14.53 -3.21
N ASP A 245 21.85 -15.21 -2.22
CA ASP A 245 23.12 -15.92 -2.38
C ASP A 245 22.98 -17.17 -3.27
N ASP A 246 21.83 -17.84 -3.20
CA ASP A 246 21.46 -18.91 -4.12
C ASP A 246 20.69 -18.36 -5.35
N GLY A 247 20.95 -18.92 -6.54
CA GLY A 247 20.24 -18.56 -7.77
C GLY A 247 18.92 -19.33 -7.96
N GLY A 248 18.05 -18.84 -8.84
CA GLY A 248 16.79 -19.53 -9.20
C GLY A 248 15.58 -19.19 -8.32
N TYR A 249 15.65 -18.14 -7.51
CA TYR A 249 14.48 -17.66 -6.79
C TYR A 249 13.51 -16.92 -7.71
N LEU A 250 12.24 -17.25 -7.56
CA LEU A 250 11.12 -16.56 -8.17
C LEU A 250 10.21 -15.99 -7.06
N VAL A 251 9.83 -14.71 -7.15
CA VAL A 251 8.68 -14.20 -6.36
C VAL A 251 7.44 -14.79 -6.99
N ALA A 252 6.72 -15.62 -6.25
CA ALA A 252 5.56 -16.31 -6.78
C ALA A 252 4.26 -15.62 -6.34
N ASN A 253 3.29 -15.52 -7.25
CA ASN A 253 1.93 -15.12 -6.88
C ASN A 253 1.41 -16.11 -5.83
N ILE A 254 1.10 -15.57 -4.66
CA ILE A 254 0.81 -16.35 -3.46
C ILE A 254 -0.43 -17.23 -3.60
N ASN A 255 -1.46 -16.75 -4.30
CA ASN A 255 -2.68 -17.51 -4.62
C ASN A 255 -2.35 -18.75 -5.47
N ARG A 256 -1.30 -18.68 -6.30
CA ARG A 256 -0.86 -19.78 -7.17
C ARG A 256 0.00 -20.79 -6.43
N VAL A 257 0.86 -20.35 -5.51
CA VAL A 257 1.68 -21.24 -4.67
C VAL A 257 0.79 -22.09 -3.76
N ALA A 258 -0.18 -21.44 -3.12
CA ALA A 258 -1.14 -22.12 -2.27
C ALA A 258 -1.92 -23.21 -3.03
N GLY A 259 -2.15 -23.04 -4.33
CA GLY A 259 -2.83 -24.03 -5.19
C GLY A 259 -1.98 -25.21 -5.67
N LEU A 260 -0.68 -25.29 -5.35
CA LEU A 260 0.23 -26.38 -5.77
C LEU A 260 0.08 -27.65 -4.90
N SER A 261 -1.15 -28.04 -4.61
CA SER A 261 -1.54 -29.03 -3.61
C SER A 261 -0.80 -30.37 -3.64
N GLY A 262 -0.34 -30.82 -2.46
CA GLY A 262 0.24 -32.15 -2.23
C GLY A 262 1.77 -32.24 -2.33
N ARG A 263 2.46 -31.10 -2.43
CA ARG A 263 3.91 -31.07 -2.69
C ARG A 263 4.69 -30.11 -1.81
N ILE A 264 4.06 -29.35 -0.90
CA ILE A 264 4.78 -28.46 0.01
C ILE A 264 5.37 -29.31 1.13
N GLU A 265 6.71 -29.33 1.23
CA GLU A 265 7.42 -30.03 2.30
C GLU A 265 7.51 -29.16 3.55
N ARG A 266 7.92 -27.89 3.39
CA ARG A 266 8.06 -26.93 4.49
C ARG A 266 8.21 -25.50 3.96
N VAL A 267 8.06 -24.51 4.84
CA VAL A 267 8.38 -23.10 4.56
C VAL A 267 9.58 -22.69 5.41
N VAL A 268 10.53 -21.95 4.86
CA VAL A 268 11.72 -21.49 5.60
C VAL A 268 11.99 -20.01 5.36
N GLY A 269 12.47 -19.32 6.40
CA GLY A 269 12.95 -17.94 6.27
C GLY A 269 14.17 -17.86 5.36
N ALA A 270 14.12 -16.97 4.37
CA ALA A 270 15.22 -16.67 3.46
C ALA A 270 15.51 -15.17 3.52
N PHE A 271 16.76 -14.80 3.77
CA PHE A 271 17.17 -13.40 3.78
C PHE A 271 17.80 -13.02 2.45
N ASP A 272 17.41 -11.86 1.91
CA ASP A 272 18.15 -11.28 0.78
C ASP A 272 19.48 -10.66 1.24
N LYS A 273 20.31 -10.26 0.27
CA LYS A 273 21.60 -9.60 0.52
C LYS A 273 21.50 -8.26 1.27
N SER A 274 20.30 -7.69 1.37
CA SER A 274 20.02 -6.46 2.12
C SER A 274 19.50 -6.75 3.54
N GLY A 275 19.41 -8.02 3.94
CA GLY A 275 18.95 -8.44 5.27
C GLY A 275 17.43 -8.49 5.42
N ARG A 276 16.67 -8.48 4.32
CA ARG A 276 15.21 -8.52 4.37
C ARG A 276 14.69 -9.94 4.35
N LEU A 277 13.70 -10.21 5.18
CA LEU A 277 13.11 -11.53 5.34
C LEU A 277 12.06 -11.82 4.26
N PHE A 278 12.22 -12.99 3.64
CA PHE A 278 11.30 -13.64 2.74
C PHE A 278 11.01 -15.05 3.25
N TYR A 279 10.01 -15.71 2.66
CA TYR A 279 9.66 -17.09 3.00
C TYR A 279 9.75 -17.97 1.76
N GLU A 280 10.73 -18.87 1.73
CA GLU A 280 10.90 -19.88 0.69
C GLU A 280 9.98 -21.07 0.97
N VAL A 281 9.14 -21.41 -0.01
CA VAL A 281 8.34 -22.63 0.01
C VAL A 281 9.18 -23.75 -0.62
N LEU A 282 9.48 -24.76 0.19
CA LEU A 282 10.19 -25.98 -0.22
C LEU A 282 9.17 -27.06 -0.58
N PHE A 283 9.50 -27.82 -1.62
CA PHE A 283 8.64 -28.86 -2.16
C PHE A 283 9.29 -30.25 -2.01
N VAL A 284 8.46 -31.29 -1.90
CA VAL A 284 8.83 -32.72 -1.73
C VAL A 284 9.32 -33.33 -3.02
#